data_AF-A0A4Q4CR68-F1
#
_entry.id   AF-A0A4Q4CR68-F1
#
_cell.length_a   1.000
_cell.length_b   1.000
_cell.length_c   1.000
_cell.angle_alpha   90.00
_cell.angle_beta   90.00
_cell.angle_gamma   90.00
#
_symmetry.space_group_name_H-M   'P 1'
#
loop_
_entity.id
_entity.type
_entity.pdbx_description
1 polymer ?
#
loop_
_entity_poly.entity_id
_entity_poly.type
_entity_poly.pdbx_seq_one_letter_code
_entity_poly.pdbx_strand_id
1 'polypeptide(L)'
;MAAIAARFRGPPGVGNGGYVAGRMAALLGRQPVEVTLRRGWPLDVPLEVVRGEDRVEARDAAGQVVAEARPVDFTLDVPAPPSLAEAAEATRWFLDGPFSHSEGQCFVCGSALAEGVGA
;
A
#
# COMPACT_ATOMS: atom_id res chain seq x y z
N MET A 1 0.45 -8.99 -17.30
CA MET A 1 0.28 -9.44 -15.90
C MET A 1 1.26 -8.71 -15.00
N ALA A 2 0.99 -8.65 -13.70
CA ALA A 2 1.89 -8.11 -12.69
C ALA A 2 1.84 -8.97 -11.42
N ALA A 3 2.92 -9.03 -10.65
CA ALA A 3 2.98 -9.75 -9.37
C ALA A 3 3.68 -8.90 -8.29
N ILE A 4 3.36 -9.19 -7.03
CA ILE A 4 3.98 -8.59 -5.85
C ILE A 4 4.78 -9.67 -5.15
N ALA A 5 6.10 -9.52 -5.12
CA ALA A 5 6.98 -10.49 -4.48
C ALA A 5 6.69 -10.57 -2.97
N ALA A 6 6.81 -11.76 -2.36
CA ALA A 6 6.56 -11.97 -0.93
C ALA A 6 7.31 -11.02 0.02
N ARG A 7 8.47 -10.51 -0.38
CA ARG A 7 9.25 -9.51 0.40
C ARG A 7 8.56 -8.15 0.52
N PHE A 8 7.60 -7.84 -0.36
CA PHE A 8 6.81 -6.61 -0.33
C PHE A 8 5.43 -6.83 0.29
N ARG A 9 5.37 -7.61 1.36
CA ARG A 9 4.14 -7.99 2.05
C ARG A 9 3.58 -6.91 2.97
N GLY A 10 2.27 -6.91 3.10
CA GLY A 10 1.53 -6.24 4.17
C GLY A 10 1.06 -7.30 5.17
N PRO A 11 -0.24 -7.29 5.57
CA PRO A 11 -0.82 -8.36 6.36
C PRO A 11 -0.62 -9.77 5.75
N PRO A 12 -0.75 -10.84 6.54
CA PRO A 12 -0.48 -12.21 6.09
C PRO A 12 -1.12 -12.54 4.73
N GLY A 13 -0.28 -13.01 3.79
CA GLY A 13 -0.70 -13.43 2.45
C GLY A 13 -0.94 -12.31 1.43
N VAL A 14 -0.85 -11.04 1.84
CA VAL A 14 -1.23 -9.89 1.02
C VAL A 14 -0.06 -8.94 0.80
N GLY A 15 0.02 -8.31 -0.38
CA GLY A 15 0.98 -7.26 -0.71
C GLY A 15 0.78 -5.98 0.11
N ASN A 16 1.87 -5.27 0.39
CA ASN A 16 1.82 -3.99 1.11
C ASN A 16 1.03 -2.96 0.28
N GLY A 17 0.04 -2.30 0.89
CA GLY A 17 -0.86 -1.38 0.18
C GLY A 17 -0.13 -0.23 -0.52
N GLY A 18 0.82 0.42 0.16
CA GLY A 18 1.62 1.51 -0.44
C GLY A 18 2.49 1.02 -1.59
N TYR A 19 3.14 -0.15 -1.44
CA TYR A 19 3.92 -0.76 -2.51
C TYR A 19 3.06 -1.13 -3.73
N VAL A 20 1.90 -1.77 -3.50
CA VAL A 20 0.94 -2.09 -4.55
C VAL A 20 0.46 -0.82 -5.25
N ALA A 21 0.16 0.24 -4.50
CA ALA A 21 -0.25 1.52 -5.06
C ALA A 21 0.83 2.12 -5.96
N GLY A 22 2.09 2.14 -5.51
CA GLY A 22 3.22 2.59 -6.32
C GLY A 22 3.39 1.78 -7.61
N ARG A 23 3.21 0.45 -7.55
CA ARG A 23 3.26 -0.43 -8.73
C ARG A 23 2.12 -0.15 -9.72
N MET A 24 0.91 0.10 -9.22
CA MET A 24 -0.24 0.46 -10.06
C MET A 24 -0.08 1.84 -10.72
N ALA A 25 0.44 2.82 -9.98
CA ALA A 25 0.78 4.13 -10.53
C ALA A 25 1.87 4.03 -11.63
N ALA A 26 2.92 3.23 -11.39
CA ALA A 26 3.95 2.96 -12.38
C ALA A 26 3.40 2.23 -13.63
N LEU A 27 2.44 1.32 -13.46
CA LEU A 27 1.76 0.69 -14.58
C LEU A 27 0.94 1.73 -15.38
N LEU A 28 0.22 2.65 -14.73
CA LEU A 28 -0.50 3.71 -15.42
C LEU A 28 0.45 4.67 -16.17
N GLY A 29 1.61 5.00 -15.59
CA GLY A 29 2.64 5.81 -16.24
C GLY A 29 2.33 7.31 -16.31
N ARG A 30 1.41 7.80 -15.48
CA ARG A 30 1.00 9.21 -15.35
C ARG A 30 1.04 9.63 -13.89
N GLN A 31 1.05 10.93 -13.60
CA GLN A 31 0.91 11.50 -12.25
C GLN A 31 0.17 12.85 -12.33
N PRO A 32 -0.66 13.23 -11.33
CA PRO A 32 -1.01 12.48 -10.12
C PRO A 32 -1.92 11.27 -10.41
N VAL A 33 -1.93 10.30 -9.49
CA VAL A 33 -2.72 9.06 -9.63
C VAL A 33 -3.48 8.79 -8.35
N GLU A 34 -4.77 8.50 -8.50
CA GLU A 34 -5.54 7.83 -7.46
C GLU A 34 -5.43 6.33 -7.68
N VAL A 35 -5.03 5.60 -6.63
CA VAL A 35 -5.07 4.14 -6.62
C VAL A 35 -6.09 3.67 -5.60
N THR A 36 -7.07 2.91 -6.05
CA THR A 36 -8.04 2.23 -5.19
C THR A 36 -7.67 0.76 -5.04
N LEU A 37 -7.38 0.34 -3.81
CA LEU A 37 -7.19 -1.06 -3.44
C LEU A 37 -8.54 -1.63 -3.00
N ARG A 38 -9.16 -2.45 -3.84
CA ARG A 38 -10.47 -3.06 -3.55
C ARG A 38 -10.33 -4.34 -2.74
N ARG A 39 -9.21 -5.04 -2.90
CA ARG A 39 -8.89 -6.32 -2.24
C ARG A 39 -7.39 -6.38 -1.94
N GLY A 40 -7.00 -7.31 -1.08
CA GLY A 40 -5.61 -7.64 -0.88
C GLY A 40 -5.00 -8.26 -2.13
N TRP A 41 -3.86 -7.75 -2.59
CA TRP A 41 -3.09 -8.36 -3.67
C TRP A 41 -2.40 -9.64 -3.17
N PRO A 42 -2.72 -10.85 -3.68
CA PRO A 42 -2.08 -12.09 -3.24
C PRO A 42 -0.58 -12.12 -3.59
N LEU A 43 0.27 -12.44 -2.61
CA LEU A 43 1.72 -12.49 -2.80
C LEU A 43 2.14 -13.59 -3.79
N ASP A 44 3.15 -13.28 -4.61
CA ASP A 44 3.73 -14.16 -5.63
C ASP A 44 2.72 -14.71 -6.66
N VAL A 45 1.50 -14.17 -6.68
CA VAL A 45 0.46 -14.52 -7.65
C VAL A 45 0.37 -13.41 -8.71
N PRO A 46 0.61 -13.75 -9.99
CA PRO A 46 0.47 -12.79 -11.06
C PRO A 46 -1.02 -12.52 -11.34
N LEU A 47 -1.40 -11.25 -11.31
CA LEU A 47 -2.72 -10.76 -11.70
C LEU A 47 -2.71 -10.27 -13.14
N GLU A 48 -3.85 -10.39 -13.81
CA GLU A 48 -4.04 -9.80 -15.14
C GLU A 48 -4.02 -8.28 -15.04
N VAL A 49 -3.40 -7.61 -16.01
CA VAL A 49 -3.37 -6.13 -16.08
C VAL A 49 -4.17 -5.73 -17.31
N VAL A 50 -5.28 -5.03 -17.08
CA VAL A 50 -6.15 -4.52 -18.13
C VAL A 50 -5.92 -3.01 -18.26
N ARG A 51 -5.59 -2.55 -19.46
CA ARG A 51 -5.31 -1.14 -19.76
C ARG A 51 -6.47 -0.55 -20.57
N GLY A 52 -7.08 0.50 -20.02
CA GLY A 52 -7.95 1.43 -20.76
C GLY A 52 -7.19 2.72 -21.10
N GLU A 53 -7.93 3.70 -21.62
CA GLU A 53 -7.39 5.01 -22.02
C GLU A 53 -6.82 5.79 -20.83
N ASP A 54 -7.58 5.93 -19.75
CA ASP A 54 -7.17 6.63 -18.51
C ASP A 54 -7.34 5.75 -17.26
N ARG A 55 -7.13 4.45 -17.42
CA ARG A 55 -7.34 3.50 -16.31
C ARG A 55 -6.49 2.25 -16.48
N VAL A 56 -5.96 1.76 -15.37
CA VAL A 56 -5.34 0.44 -15.29
C VAL A 56 -5.98 -0.34 -14.16
N GLU A 57 -6.41 -1.57 -14.46
CA GLU A 57 -6.91 -2.51 -13.46
C GLU A 57 -6.00 -3.71 -13.32
N ALA A 58 -5.84 -4.19 -12.10
CA ALA A 58 -5.35 -5.53 -11.81
C ALA A 58 -6.53 -6.44 -11.45
N ARG A 59 -6.69 -7.56 -12.17
CA ARG A 59 -7.78 -8.51 -11.98
C ARG A 59 -7.28 -9.89 -11.57
N ASP A 60 -7.99 -10.54 -10.67
CA ASP A 60 -7.73 -11.93 -10.31
C ASP A 60 -8.24 -12.91 -11.38
N ALA A 61 -7.97 -14.21 -11.17
CA ALA A 61 -8.38 -15.26 -12.09
C ALA A 61 -9.91 -15.40 -12.24
N ALA A 62 -10.69 -14.88 -11.28
CA ALA A 62 -12.15 -14.81 -11.36
C ALA A 62 -12.64 -13.52 -12.03
N GLY A 63 -11.74 -12.67 -12.51
CA GLY A 63 -12.04 -11.39 -13.15
C GLY A 63 -12.40 -10.26 -12.17
N GLN A 64 -12.21 -10.46 -10.86
CA GLN A 64 -12.51 -9.44 -9.86
C GLN A 64 -11.40 -8.39 -9.83
N VAL A 65 -11.78 -7.12 -9.74
CA VAL A 65 -10.82 -6.01 -9.60
C VAL A 65 -10.19 -6.04 -8.20
N VAL A 66 -8.88 -6.21 -8.15
CA VAL A 66 -8.08 -6.18 -6.92
C VAL A 66 -7.58 -4.77 -6.66
N ALA A 67 -7.03 -4.12 -7.68
CA ALA A 67 -6.57 -2.74 -7.61
C ALA A 67 -6.86 -2.00 -8.92
N GLU A 68 -7.02 -0.69 -8.81
CA GLU A 68 -7.34 0.19 -9.93
C GLU A 68 -6.55 1.50 -9.80
N ALA A 69 -5.97 1.97 -10.89
CA ALA A 69 -5.30 3.26 -10.99
C ALA A 69 -5.94 4.11 -12.07
N ARG A 70 -6.15 5.39 -11.77
CA ARG A 70 -6.66 6.40 -12.71
C ARG A 70 -5.95 7.75 -12.47
N PRO A 71 -5.76 8.59 -13.50
CA PRO A 71 -5.25 9.93 -13.31
C PRO A 71 -6.27 10.74 -12.50
N VAL A 72 -5.77 11.69 -11.74
CA VAL A 72 -6.60 12.60 -10.94
C VAL A 72 -5.91 13.95 -10.84
N ASP A 73 -6.68 15.02 -10.86
CA ASP A 73 -6.19 16.32 -10.43
C ASP A 73 -6.18 16.34 -8.90
N PHE A 74 -5.01 16.54 -8.31
CA PHE A 74 -4.83 16.48 -6.87
C PHE A 74 -4.12 17.72 -6.37
N THR A 75 -4.80 18.46 -5.50
CA THR A 75 -4.24 19.56 -4.73
C THR A 75 -4.45 19.23 -3.26
N LEU A 76 -3.36 19.23 -2.49
CA LEU A 76 -3.41 18.98 -1.05
C LEU A 76 -3.13 20.29 -0.31
N ASP A 77 -4.07 20.71 0.51
CA ASP A 77 -3.80 21.71 1.55
C ASP A 77 -3.07 20.99 2.70
N VAL A 78 -1.80 21.28 2.86
CA VAL A 78 -0.96 20.58 3.84
C VAL A 78 -1.21 21.20 5.21
N PRO A 79 -1.75 20.46 6.19
CA PRO A 79 -1.96 21.00 7.53
C PRO A 79 -0.62 21.34 8.18
N ALA A 80 -0.64 22.26 9.14
CA ALA A 80 0.53 22.52 9.97
C ALA A 80 1.00 21.21 10.64
N PRO A 81 2.31 20.97 10.72
CA PRO A 81 2.83 19.78 11.40
C PRO A 81 2.43 19.81 12.89
N PRO A 82 2.25 18.64 13.54
CA PRO A 82 2.03 18.60 14.97
C PRO A 82 3.23 19.20 15.72
N SER A 83 2.97 19.80 16.87
CA SER A 83 4.02 20.19 17.80
C SER A 83 4.78 18.97 18.34
N LEU A 84 5.99 19.18 18.85
CA LEU A 84 6.78 18.11 19.46
C LEU A 84 6.02 17.44 20.63
N ALA A 85 5.25 18.22 21.39
CA ALA A 85 4.46 17.71 22.51
C ALA A 85 3.33 16.78 22.04
N GLU A 86 2.58 17.19 21.01
CA GLU A 86 1.52 16.37 20.40
C GLU A 86 2.10 15.10 19.78
N ALA A 87 3.23 15.19 19.08
CA ALA A 87 3.91 14.02 18.52
C ALA A 87 4.37 13.03 19.62
N ALA A 88 4.88 13.53 20.75
CA ALA A 88 5.28 12.70 21.89
C ALA A 88 4.08 12.07 22.61
N GLU A 89 2.95 12.77 22.69
CA GLU A 89 1.69 12.21 23.21
C GLU A 89 1.13 11.11 22.30
N ALA A 90 1.06 11.35 20.99
CA ALA A 90 0.61 10.37 20.01
C ALA A 90 1.48 9.10 20.02
N THR A 91 2.81 9.27 20.17
CA THR A 91 3.75 8.14 20.30
C THR A 91 3.46 7.31 21.54
N ARG A 92 3.28 7.95 22.71
CA ARG A 92 2.96 7.26 23.96
C ARG A 92 1.63 6.50 23.83
N TRP A 93 0.58 7.18 23.36
CA TRP A 93 -0.72 6.55 23.12
C TRP A 93 -0.62 5.33 22.21
N PHE A 94 0.17 5.41 21.14
CA PHE A 94 0.34 4.32 20.20
C PHE A 94 1.08 3.12 20.81
N LEU A 95 2.14 3.37 21.58
CA LEU A 95 2.93 2.33 22.25
C LEU A 95 2.18 1.69 23.42
N ASP A 96 1.36 2.47 24.14
CA ASP A 96 0.55 2.01 25.27
C ASP A 96 -0.79 1.38 24.82
N GLY A 97 -1.18 1.59 23.57
CA GLY A 97 -2.44 1.12 23.01
C GLY A 97 -2.44 -0.40 22.79
N PRO A 98 -3.63 -1.04 22.78
CA PRO A 98 -3.78 -2.47 22.46
C PRO A 98 -3.53 -2.77 20.96
N PHE A 99 -3.01 -1.81 20.20
CA PHE A 99 -2.78 -1.93 18.77
C PHE A 99 -1.58 -2.85 18.52
N SER A 100 -1.85 -4.15 18.45
CA SER A 100 -0.88 -5.10 17.90
C SER A 100 -0.78 -4.88 16.40
N HIS A 101 0.41 -4.53 15.92
CA HIS A 101 0.72 -4.61 14.49
C HIS A 101 0.48 -6.04 14.04
N SER A 102 -0.20 -6.21 12.90
CA SER A 102 -0.43 -7.52 12.28
C SER A 102 0.90 -8.26 12.12
N GLU A 103 1.23 -9.13 13.06
CA GLU A 103 2.45 -9.96 13.15
C GLU A 103 3.82 -9.22 13.03
N GLY A 104 3.84 -7.89 12.83
CA GLY A 104 5.06 -7.09 12.63
C GLY A 104 5.86 -7.40 11.35
N GLN A 105 5.34 -8.24 10.44
CA GLN A 105 6.09 -8.73 9.26
C GLN A 105 5.87 -7.90 7.98
N CYS A 106 5.12 -6.79 8.06
CA CYS A 106 4.87 -5.92 6.92
C CYS A 106 6.17 -5.27 6.42
N PHE A 107 6.36 -5.17 5.10
CA PHE A 107 7.53 -4.56 4.45
C PHE A 107 7.86 -3.14 4.95
N VAL A 108 6.85 -2.35 5.30
CA VAL A 108 7.01 -0.96 5.75
C VAL A 108 6.86 -0.81 7.26
N CYS A 109 6.04 -1.63 7.92
CA CYS A 109 5.84 -1.48 9.36
C CYS A 109 6.90 -2.24 10.16
N GLY A 110 7.41 -3.34 9.61
CA GLY A 110 8.70 -3.98 9.93
C GLY A 110 8.98 -4.39 11.37
N SER A 111 8.09 -4.16 12.34
CA SER A 111 8.43 -4.20 13.77
C SER A 111 8.89 -5.56 14.29
N ALA A 112 8.66 -6.64 13.54
CA ALA A 112 9.16 -7.99 13.85
C ALA A 112 10.22 -8.50 12.85
N LEU A 113 10.62 -7.69 11.87
CA LEU A 113 11.69 -8.01 10.92
C LEU A 113 13.05 -7.61 11.50
N ALA A 114 14.11 -8.29 11.04
CA ALA A 114 15.47 -7.88 11.37
C ALA A 114 15.77 -6.51 10.74
N GLU A 115 16.62 -5.74 11.41
CA GLU A 115 17.07 -4.43 10.95
C GLU A 115 17.58 -4.52 9.50
N GLY A 116 17.10 -3.62 8.63
CA GLY A 116 17.45 -3.57 7.21
C GLY A 116 16.66 -4.49 6.27
N VAL A 117 15.68 -5.28 6.77
CA VAL A 117 14.81 -6.16 5.95
C VAL A 117 13.46 -5.50 5.60
N GLY A 118 13.05 -4.49 6.37
CA GLY A 118 11.86 -3.65 6.21
C GLY A 118 11.73 -2.74 7.43
N ALA A 119 11.31 -1.48 7.23
CA ALA A 119 11.55 -0.31 8.11
C ALA A 119 12.74 -0.41 9.08
#